data_AF-A0A5C7ZBN5-F1
#
_entry.id   AF-A0A5C7ZBN5-F1
#
_cell.length_a   1.000
_cell.length_b   1.000
_cell.length_c   1.000
_cell.angle_alpha   90.00
_cell.angle_beta   90.00
_cell.angle_gamma   90.00
#
_symmetry.space_group_name_H-M   'P 1'
#
loop_
_entity.id
_entity.type
_entity.pdbx_description
1 polymer ?
#
loop_
_entity_poly.entity_id
_entity_poly.type
_entity_poly.pdbx_seq_one_letter_code
_entity_poly.pdbx_strand_id
1 'polypeptide(L)'
;MKKAAYIFFSGVNPSYRTFMTENATIQKIKSFKNLKEGWHYGEGVSFNDENINCAIDLCEFLLSNSFIKIDAFPGFSGEIRITAYPLDYYFEITLDENKNVSLLIENGNDKEIFRIENQNCESIKKLIIEQRDSLLWNTPEYLHYITTTVPGNDSTALRLRTHHQNLEAGFQSIVSNVPTSLQVASVNIYALNSQNEPIQQFSGNLKGRYFQLAE
;
A
#
# COMPACT_ATOMS: atom_id res chain seq x y z
N MET A 1 27.53 25.80 -24.03
CA MET A 1 27.40 26.36 -22.66
C MET A 1 27.48 25.23 -21.64
N LYS A 2 28.35 25.45 -20.65
CA LYS A 2 28.67 24.75 -19.39
C LYS A 2 28.17 23.31 -19.13
N LYS A 3 29.17 22.43 -19.00
CA LYS A 3 29.21 21.17 -18.26
C LYS A 3 28.67 21.33 -16.83
N ALA A 4 27.90 20.34 -16.37
CA ALA A 4 27.83 20.01 -14.95
C ALA A 4 28.61 18.71 -14.73
N ALA A 5 29.66 18.82 -13.93
CA ALA A 5 30.56 17.74 -13.54
C ALA A 5 29.91 16.91 -12.44
N TYR A 6 29.93 15.58 -12.58
CA TYR A 6 29.78 14.69 -11.44
C TYR A 6 31.16 14.23 -11.00
N ILE A 7 31.49 14.59 -9.76
CA ILE A 7 32.74 14.30 -9.07
C ILE A 7 32.77 12.81 -8.75
N PHE A 8 33.84 12.13 -9.17
CA PHE A 8 34.16 10.76 -8.76
C PHE A 8 34.52 10.75 -7.27
N PHE A 9 33.75 10.02 -6.46
CA PHE A 9 34.26 9.48 -5.21
C PHE A 9 34.77 8.07 -5.48
N SER A 10 36.10 7.95 -5.41
CA SER A 10 36.84 6.69 -5.49
C SER A 10 36.57 5.84 -4.25
N GLY A 11 36.13 4.59 -4.47
CA GLY A 11 36.26 3.51 -3.47
C GLY A 11 34.97 2.92 -2.93
N VAL A 12 34.08 2.39 -3.79
CA VAL A 12 33.11 1.36 -3.39
C VAL A 12 32.96 0.34 -4.53
N ASN A 13 33.01 -0.95 -4.21
CA ASN A 13 32.91 -2.09 -5.12
C ASN A 13 31.80 -1.93 -6.18
N PRO A 14 32.07 -2.08 -7.50
CA PRO A 14 31.06 -1.97 -8.54
C PRO A 14 30.36 -3.31 -8.75
N SER A 15 29.58 -3.78 -7.76
CA SER A 15 28.84 -5.04 -7.90
C SER A 15 27.39 -4.99 -7.43
N TYR A 16 26.79 -3.79 -7.38
CA TYR A 16 25.34 -3.65 -7.28
C TYR A 16 24.87 -2.59 -8.27
N ARG A 17 24.98 -2.92 -9.56
CA ARG A 17 24.10 -2.32 -10.56
C ARG A 17 22.73 -2.93 -10.26
N THR A 18 21.95 -2.30 -9.38
CA THR A 18 20.55 -2.67 -9.18
C THR A 18 19.88 -2.48 -10.53
N PHE A 19 19.71 -3.57 -11.29
CA PHE A 19 18.84 -3.59 -12.42
C PHE A 19 17.43 -3.38 -11.85
N MET A 20 16.99 -2.13 -11.82
CA MET A 20 15.59 -1.78 -11.62
C MET A 20 14.85 -2.53 -12.72
N THR A 21 14.30 -3.70 -12.37
CA THR A 21 13.54 -4.50 -13.31
C THR A 21 12.27 -3.73 -13.58
N GLU A 22 12.03 -3.42 -14.84
CA GLU A 22 10.82 -2.72 -15.26
C GLU A 22 9.59 -3.46 -14.74
N ASN A 23 8.58 -2.70 -14.27
CA ASN A 23 7.37 -3.28 -13.71
C ASN A 23 6.66 -4.17 -14.76
N ALA A 24 6.23 -5.36 -14.35
CA ALA A 24 5.61 -6.35 -15.25
C ALA A 24 4.36 -5.80 -15.96
N THR A 25 3.58 -4.95 -15.30
CA THR A 25 2.38 -4.33 -15.86
C THR A 25 2.73 -3.34 -16.96
N ILE A 26 3.83 -2.58 -16.81
CA ILE A 26 4.35 -1.70 -17.87
C ILE A 26 4.79 -2.54 -19.09
N GLN A 27 5.48 -3.66 -18.86
CA GLN A 27 5.86 -4.58 -19.94
C GLN A 27 4.63 -5.18 -20.65
N LYS A 28 3.59 -5.54 -19.88
CA LYS A 28 2.31 -6.03 -20.39
C LYS A 28 1.65 -4.99 -21.29
N ILE A 29 1.58 -3.73 -20.86
CA ILE A 29 1.04 -2.62 -21.67
C ILE A 29 1.84 -2.44 -22.96
N LYS A 30 3.18 -2.42 -22.90
CA LYS A 30 4.02 -2.34 -24.10
C LYS A 30 3.74 -3.47 -25.10
N SER A 31 3.44 -4.66 -24.60
CA SER A 31 3.14 -5.83 -25.44
C SER A 31 1.84 -5.68 -26.23
N PHE A 32 0.89 -4.82 -25.82
CA PHE A 32 -0.37 -4.59 -26.53
C PHE A 32 -0.17 -4.00 -27.93
N LYS A 33 0.97 -3.32 -28.19
CA LYS A 33 1.37 -2.90 -29.54
C LYS A 33 1.47 -4.04 -30.55
N ASN A 34 1.67 -5.27 -30.08
CA ASN A 34 1.80 -6.46 -30.93
C ASN A 34 0.44 -7.07 -31.29
N LEU A 35 -0.66 -6.60 -30.69
CA LEU A 35 -2.01 -7.05 -31.01
C LEU A 35 -2.44 -6.46 -32.35
N LYS A 36 -2.71 -7.33 -33.30
CA LYS A 36 -3.15 -6.98 -34.65
C LYS A 36 -4.67 -6.90 -34.74
N GLU A 37 -5.17 -6.24 -35.78
CA GLU A 37 -6.60 -6.32 -36.13
C GLU A 37 -7.10 -7.78 -36.13
N GLY A 38 -8.25 -8.01 -35.53
CA GLY A 38 -8.90 -9.30 -35.35
C GLY A 38 -8.44 -10.14 -34.16
N TRP A 39 -7.55 -9.65 -33.27
CA TRP A 39 -6.98 -10.45 -32.17
C TRP A 39 -8.03 -10.99 -31.17
N HIS A 40 -9.17 -10.30 -31.04
CA HIS A 40 -10.27 -10.68 -30.16
C HIS A 40 -11.47 -11.14 -31.00
N TYR A 41 -11.56 -12.45 -31.28
CA TYR A 41 -12.64 -13.08 -32.06
C TYR A 41 -12.95 -12.42 -33.42
N GLY A 42 -11.96 -11.78 -34.05
CA GLY A 42 -12.14 -11.04 -35.30
C GLY A 42 -12.54 -9.56 -35.15
N GLU A 43 -12.78 -9.08 -33.94
CA GLU A 43 -13.23 -7.69 -33.67
C GLU A 43 -12.13 -6.79 -33.12
N GLY A 44 -11.11 -7.37 -32.48
CA GLY A 44 -10.08 -6.59 -31.78
C GLY A 44 -9.29 -5.64 -32.68
N VAL A 45 -9.12 -4.39 -32.28
CA VAL A 45 -8.32 -3.39 -33.03
C VAL A 45 -6.86 -3.35 -32.57
N SER A 46 -5.98 -2.80 -33.40
CA SER A 46 -4.60 -2.51 -33.03
C SER A 46 -4.49 -1.26 -32.15
N PHE A 47 -3.55 -1.27 -31.21
CA PHE A 47 -3.31 -0.14 -30.32
C PHE A 47 -2.34 0.88 -30.93
N ASN A 48 -2.69 2.16 -30.88
CA ASN A 48 -1.80 3.23 -31.32
C ASN A 48 -0.73 3.56 -30.25
N ASP A 49 0.41 4.11 -30.70
CA ASP A 49 1.55 4.41 -29.82
C ASP A 49 1.23 5.42 -28.73
N GLU A 50 0.36 6.39 -29.04
CA GLU A 50 -0.01 7.46 -28.11
C GLU A 50 -0.82 6.91 -26.94
N ASN A 51 -1.74 5.99 -27.20
CA ASN A 51 -2.55 5.34 -26.17
C ASN A 51 -1.69 4.49 -25.24
N ILE A 52 -0.73 3.76 -25.82
CA ILE A 52 0.22 2.95 -25.07
C ILE A 52 1.09 3.83 -24.18
N ASN A 53 1.61 4.94 -24.70
CA ASN A 53 2.43 5.87 -23.92
C ASN A 53 1.62 6.51 -22.78
N CYS A 54 0.35 6.88 -23.02
CA CYS A 54 -0.52 7.41 -21.98
C CYS A 54 -0.84 6.39 -20.88
N ALA A 55 -1.07 5.13 -21.26
CA ALA A 55 -1.27 4.04 -20.30
C ALA A 55 -0.01 3.77 -19.45
N ILE A 56 1.17 3.83 -20.06
CA ILE A 56 2.46 3.71 -19.34
C ILE A 56 2.61 4.85 -18.32
N ASP A 57 2.36 6.10 -18.73
CA ASP A 57 2.42 7.26 -17.85
C ASP A 57 1.44 7.16 -16.66
N LEU A 58 0.21 6.65 -16.90
CA LEU A 58 -0.74 6.34 -15.82
C LEU A 58 -0.20 5.25 -14.87
N CYS A 59 0.40 4.18 -15.39
CA CYS A 59 1.01 3.15 -14.55
C CYS A 59 2.19 3.67 -13.73
N GLU A 60 3.09 4.45 -14.32
CA GLU A 60 4.21 5.07 -13.62
C GLU A 60 3.73 6.03 -12.53
N PHE A 61 2.65 6.78 -12.81
CA PHE A 61 2.00 7.64 -11.84
C PHE A 61 1.44 6.84 -10.65
N LEU A 62 0.73 5.74 -10.90
CA LEU A 62 0.21 4.84 -9.86
C LEU A 62 1.34 4.28 -8.99
N LEU A 63 2.40 3.76 -9.62
CA LEU A 63 3.56 3.20 -8.91
C LEU A 63 4.25 4.27 -8.03
N SER A 64 4.43 5.48 -8.57
CA SER A 64 5.00 6.62 -7.84
C SER A 64 4.14 7.07 -6.65
N ASN A 65 2.86 6.71 -6.65
CA ASN A 65 1.88 7.03 -5.62
C ASN A 65 1.51 5.83 -4.73
N SER A 66 2.42 4.84 -4.65
CA SER A 66 2.34 3.67 -3.77
C SER A 66 1.24 2.65 -4.12
N PHE A 67 0.69 2.68 -5.33
CA PHE A 67 -0.14 1.58 -5.83
C PHE A 67 0.77 0.44 -6.30
N ILE A 68 1.02 -0.53 -5.42
CA ILE A 68 1.96 -1.64 -5.69
C ILE A 68 1.34 -2.83 -6.43
N LYS A 69 0.03 -3.04 -6.27
CA LYS A 69 -0.72 -4.10 -6.93
C LYS A 69 -1.48 -3.48 -8.08
N ILE A 70 -0.91 -3.57 -9.28
CA ILE A 70 -1.53 -3.09 -10.51
C ILE A 70 -1.49 -4.16 -11.59
N ASP A 71 -2.49 -4.19 -12.46
CA ASP A 71 -2.51 -5.00 -13.68
C ASP A 71 -3.15 -4.21 -14.83
N ALA A 72 -2.96 -4.66 -16.07
CA ALA A 72 -3.52 -4.01 -17.24
C ALA A 72 -4.12 -5.03 -18.22
N PHE A 73 -5.17 -4.63 -18.93
CA PHE A 73 -5.90 -5.48 -19.87
C PHE A 73 -6.17 -4.71 -21.17
N PRO A 74 -5.96 -5.35 -22.33
CA PRO A 74 -6.35 -4.77 -23.61
C PRO A 74 -7.86 -4.94 -23.80
N GLY A 75 -8.53 -3.86 -24.12
CA GLY A 75 -9.91 -3.85 -24.61
C GLY A 75 -9.97 -4.02 -26.12
N PHE A 76 -11.03 -4.64 -26.61
CA PHE A 76 -11.12 -5.00 -28.02
C PHE A 76 -11.31 -3.78 -28.94
N SER A 77 -11.84 -2.66 -28.44
CA SER A 77 -11.99 -1.41 -29.20
C SER A 77 -10.78 -0.48 -29.06
N GLY A 78 -9.64 -0.99 -28.58
CA GLY A 78 -8.41 -0.22 -28.47
C GLY A 78 -8.29 0.55 -27.15
N GLU A 79 -9.25 0.37 -26.24
CA GLU A 79 -9.15 0.85 -24.87
C GLU A 79 -8.13 0.05 -24.05
N ILE A 80 -7.42 0.71 -23.15
CA ILE A 80 -6.51 0.06 -22.20
C ILE A 80 -7.10 0.23 -20.81
N ARG A 81 -7.36 -0.89 -20.14
CA ARG A 81 -7.80 -0.91 -18.76
C ARG A 81 -6.62 -1.13 -17.84
N ILE A 82 -6.45 -0.28 -16.85
CA ILE A 82 -5.46 -0.41 -15.79
C ILE A 82 -6.23 -0.57 -14.49
N THR A 83 -5.85 -1.58 -13.72
CA THR A 83 -6.48 -1.90 -12.44
C THR A 83 -5.47 -1.72 -11.32
N ALA A 84 -5.92 -1.22 -10.18
CA ALA A 84 -5.12 -1.15 -8.97
C ALA A 84 -5.92 -1.65 -7.77
N TYR A 85 -5.24 -2.31 -6.83
CA TYR A 85 -5.88 -2.98 -5.69
C TYR A 85 -5.29 -2.46 -4.35
N PRO A 86 -5.51 -1.19 -3.98
CA PRO A 86 -5.09 -0.69 -2.68
C PRO A 86 -6.03 -1.17 -1.56
N LEU A 87 -5.49 -1.93 -0.60
CA LEU A 87 -6.25 -2.52 0.50
C LEU A 87 -7.48 -3.31 -0.03
N ASP A 88 -8.68 -2.95 0.42
CA ASP A 88 -9.96 -3.54 0.03
C ASP A 88 -10.68 -2.76 -1.07
N TYR A 89 -9.97 -1.91 -1.82
CA TYR A 89 -10.56 -1.17 -2.93
C TYR A 89 -10.04 -1.68 -4.27
N TYR A 90 -10.93 -1.64 -5.26
CA TYR A 90 -10.63 -1.89 -6.66
C TYR A 90 -10.75 -0.58 -7.42
N PHE A 91 -9.63 -0.12 -7.98
CA PHE A 91 -9.58 1.05 -8.84
C PHE A 91 -9.46 0.55 -10.28
N GLU A 92 -10.42 0.90 -11.13
CA GLU A 92 -10.38 0.63 -12.57
C GLU A 92 -10.25 1.96 -13.32
N ILE A 93 -9.12 2.11 -14.02
CA ILE A 93 -8.84 3.23 -14.90
C ILE A 93 -8.97 2.72 -16.34
N THR A 94 -9.91 3.27 -17.10
CA THR A 94 -10.11 2.89 -18.50
C THR A 94 -9.73 4.07 -19.40
N LEU A 95 -8.71 3.87 -20.22
CA LEU A 95 -8.25 4.80 -21.25
C LEU A 95 -8.82 4.37 -22.60
N ASP A 96 -9.74 5.15 -23.17
CA ASP A 96 -10.35 4.85 -24.47
C ASP A 96 -9.40 5.17 -25.65
N GLU A 97 -9.81 4.82 -26.86
CA GLU A 97 -9.05 5.13 -28.10
C GLU A 97 -8.90 6.64 -28.37
N ASN A 98 -9.78 7.46 -27.79
CA ASN A 98 -9.82 8.92 -27.91
C ASN A 98 -9.04 9.62 -26.79
N LYS A 99 -8.31 8.86 -25.96
CA LYS A 99 -7.52 9.33 -24.81
C LYS A 99 -8.37 9.92 -23.67
N ASN A 100 -9.67 9.67 -23.68
CA ASN A 100 -10.49 9.92 -22.51
C ASN A 100 -10.23 8.85 -21.47
N VAL A 101 -10.24 9.25 -20.22
CA VAL A 101 -9.97 8.40 -19.09
C VAL A 101 -11.17 8.40 -18.17
N SER A 102 -11.61 7.20 -17.82
CA SER A 102 -12.66 6.96 -16.84
C SER A 102 -12.04 6.30 -15.61
N LEU A 103 -12.57 6.61 -14.43
CA LEU A 103 -12.18 6.01 -13.16
C LEU A 103 -13.43 5.45 -12.48
N LEU A 104 -13.37 4.18 -12.15
CA LEU A 104 -14.33 3.45 -11.32
C LEU A 104 -13.61 2.99 -10.05
N ILE A 105 -14.25 3.16 -8.89
CA ILE A 105 -13.76 2.64 -7.62
C ILE A 105 -14.86 1.82 -6.96
N GLU A 106 -14.53 0.58 -6.64
CA GLU A 106 -15.36 -0.34 -5.87
C GLU A 106 -14.68 -0.68 -4.54
N ASN A 107 -15.48 -1.03 -3.52
CA ASN A 107 -14.97 -1.58 -2.27
C ASN A 107 -14.95 -3.12 -2.30
N GLY A 108 -14.49 -3.75 -1.21
CA GLY A 108 -14.36 -5.21 -1.11
C GLY A 108 -15.67 -6.01 -1.13
N ASN A 109 -16.82 -5.34 -1.31
CA ASN A 109 -18.13 -5.97 -1.53
C ASN A 109 -18.67 -5.68 -2.95
N ASP A 110 -17.79 -5.34 -3.89
CA ASP A 110 -18.10 -4.99 -5.28
C ASP A 110 -19.11 -3.83 -5.41
N LYS A 111 -19.19 -2.96 -4.39
CA LYS A 111 -20.05 -1.80 -4.42
C LYS A 111 -19.30 -0.61 -4.99
N GLU A 112 -19.84 -0.03 -6.06
CA GLU A 112 -19.37 1.24 -6.62
C GLU A 112 -19.45 2.36 -5.57
N ILE A 113 -18.30 2.96 -5.27
CA ILE A 113 -18.14 4.10 -4.36
C ILE A 113 -17.95 5.40 -5.15
N PHE A 114 -17.31 5.31 -6.31
CA PHE A 114 -17.01 6.46 -7.16
C PHE A 114 -16.96 6.05 -8.63
N ARG A 115 -17.51 6.90 -9.49
CA ARG A 115 -17.39 6.78 -10.94
C ARG A 115 -17.29 8.17 -11.55
N ILE A 116 -16.37 8.30 -12.49
CA ILE A 116 -16.30 9.45 -13.38
C ILE A 116 -15.82 8.98 -14.75
N GLU A 117 -16.34 9.61 -15.79
CA GLU A 117 -16.07 9.24 -17.17
C GLU A 117 -15.61 10.46 -17.96
N ASN A 118 -14.99 10.21 -19.12
CA ASN A 118 -14.64 11.24 -20.11
C ASN A 118 -13.73 12.35 -19.57
N GLN A 119 -12.73 11.99 -18.76
CA GLN A 119 -11.74 12.93 -18.23
C GLN A 119 -10.46 12.91 -19.08
N ASN A 120 -9.64 13.95 -18.98
CA ASN A 120 -8.27 13.88 -19.48
C ASN A 120 -7.34 13.22 -18.45
N CYS A 121 -6.15 12.81 -18.90
CA CYS A 121 -5.17 12.12 -18.06
C CYS A 121 -4.76 12.91 -16.80
N GLU A 122 -4.53 14.22 -16.91
CA GLU A 122 -4.10 15.05 -15.78
C GLU A 122 -5.22 15.22 -14.72
N SER A 123 -6.46 15.43 -15.17
CA SER A 123 -7.62 15.47 -14.29
C SER A 123 -7.79 14.16 -13.53
N ILE A 124 -7.61 13.01 -14.20
CA ILE A 124 -7.76 11.70 -13.56
C ILE A 124 -6.66 11.42 -12.55
N LYS A 125 -5.41 11.79 -12.83
CA LYS A 125 -4.30 11.67 -11.87
C LYS A 125 -4.64 12.39 -10.57
N LYS A 126 -5.17 13.62 -10.67
CA LYS A 126 -5.60 14.38 -9.49
C LYS A 126 -6.72 13.65 -8.72
N LEU A 127 -7.74 13.17 -9.43
CA LEU A 127 -8.87 12.45 -8.82
C LEU A 127 -8.44 11.15 -8.14
N ILE A 128 -7.48 10.41 -8.71
CA ILE A 128 -6.92 9.20 -8.09
C ILE A 128 -6.30 9.52 -6.74
N ILE A 129 -5.56 10.63 -6.62
CA ILE A 129 -4.95 11.05 -5.35
C ILE A 129 -6.00 11.51 -4.35
N GLU A 130 -6.96 12.33 -4.79
CA GLU A 130 -8.05 12.79 -3.94
C GLU A 130 -8.85 11.59 -3.36
N GLN A 131 -9.15 10.58 -4.18
CA GLN A 131 -9.85 9.37 -3.74
C GLN A 131 -8.96 8.48 -2.87
N ARG A 132 -7.68 8.28 -3.23
CA ARG A 132 -6.72 7.54 -2.41
C ARG A 132 -6.63 8.12 -1.00
N ASP A 133 -6.48 9.44 -0.90
CA ASP A 133 -6.30 10.11 0.39
C ASP A 133 -7.60 10.09 1.19
N SER A 134 -8.74 10.31 0.54
CA SER A 134 -10.06 10.22 1.18
C SER A 134 -10.39 8.82 1.70
N LEU A 135 -10.08 7.78 0.93
CA LEU A 135 -10.50 6.40 1.21
C LEU A 135 -9.49 5.63 2.07
N LEU A 136 -8.19 5.79 1.83
CA LEU A 136 -7.15 4.98 2.48
C LEU A 136 -6.57 5.63 3.74
N TRP A 137 -6.53 6.97 3.80
CA TRP A 137 -5.94 7.67 4.95
C TRP A 137 -6.94 7.98 6.06
N ASN A 138 -8.23 7.71 5.81
CA ASN A 138 -9.30 7.78 6.80
C ASN A 138 -9.71 6.38 7.32
N THR A 139 -9.04 5.29 6.92
CA THR A 139 -9.36 3.96 7.49
C THR A 139 -8.80 3.84 8.90
N PRO A 140 -9.57 3.29 9.86
CA PRO A 140 -9.12 3.11 11.24
C PRO A 140 -7.92 2.16 11.40
N GLU A 141 -7.55 1.42 10.36
CA GLU A 141 -6.33 0.59 10.33
C GLU A 141 -5.04 1.42 10.43
N TYR A 142 -5.09 2.70 10.05
CA TYR A 142 -3.99 3.66 10.22
C TYR A 142 -4.16 4.58 11.45
N LEU A 143 -5.35 4.58 12.07
CA LEU A 143 -5.47 5.04 13.44
C LEU A 143 -4.78 4.00 14.32
N HIS A 144 -3.50 4.21 14.59
CA HIS A 144 -3.00 3.76 15.89
C HIS A 144 -3.99 4.32 16.89
N TYR A 145 -4.70 3.44 17.60
CA TYR A 145 -5.22 3.80 18.90
C TYR A 145 -4.00 4.32 19.64
N ILE A 146 -3.86 5.65 19.69
CA ILE A 146 -3.10 6.27 20.74
C ILE A 146 -3.81 5.75 21.96
N THR A 147 -3.23 4.74 22.59
CA THR A 147 -3.67 4.22 23.88
C THR A 147 -3.51 5.41 24.81
N THR A 148 -4.53 6.25 24.88
CA THR A 148 -4.60 7.35 25.82
C THR A 148 -4.66 6.66 27.16
N THR A 149 -3.51 6.57 27.82
CA THR A 149 -3.45 6.31 29.25
C THR A 149 -4.28 7.39 29.90
N VAL A 150 -5.44 7.00 30.44
CA VAL A 150 -6.19 7.84 31.38
C VAL A 150 -5.17 8.35 32.40
N PRO A 151 -5.06 9.67 32.63
CA PRO A 151 -3.99 10.21 33.45
C PRO A 151 -4.16 9.72 34.90
N GLY A 152 -3.49 8.62 35.22
CA GLY A 152 -3.12 8.26 36.57
C GLY A 152 -1.87 9.05 36.89
N ASN A 153 -2.01 10.05 37.76
CA ASN A 153 -0.91 10.88 38.24
C ASN A 153 0.20 10.00 38.82
N ASP A 154 1.29 9.79 38.08
CA ASP A 154 2.60 9.54 38.66
C ASP A 154 3.66 9.54 37.55
N SER A 155 4.37 10.66 37.40
CA SER A 155 5.82 10.68 37.18
C SER A 155 6.27 12.06 36.75
N THR A 156 7.53 12.30 37.06
CA THR A 156 7.99 13.62 37.33
C THR A 156 9.37 13.84 36.70
N ALA A 157 9.54 14.87 35.85
CA ALA A 157 10.84 15.40 35.41
C ALA A 157 10.79 16.94 35.20
N LEU A 158 11.70 17.77 35.75
CA LEU A 158 11.73 19.26 35.70
C LEU A 158 12.36 19.75 34.39
N ARG A 159 11.77 20.79 33.79
CA ARG A 159 12.37 21.62 32.72
C ARG A 159 12.97 22.92 33.28
N LEU A 160 14.18 23.28 32.83
CA LEU A 160 14.82 24.59 33.05
C LEU A 160 14.14 25.69 32.19
N ARG A 161 13.93 26.88 32.79
CA ARG A 161 13.34 28.06 32.14
C ARG A 161 14.40 28.99 31.53
N THR A 162 14.11 29.51 30.34
CA THR A 162 14.46 30.88 29.90
C THR A 162 13.20 31.57 29.35
N HIS A 163 13.10 32.89 29.51
CA HIS A 163 11.85 33.66 29.63
C HIS A 163 11.65 34.65 28.46
N HIS A 164 10.36 34.97 28.17
CA HIS A 164 9.76 35.97 27.27
C HIS A 164 9.63 35.58 25.77
N GLN A 165 8.46 35.54 25.10
CA GLN A 165 7.08 36.02 25.34
C GLN A 165 6.03 35.15 24.60
N ASN A 166 4.89 34.94 25.28
CA ASN A 166 3.53 34.65 24.81
C ASN A 166 3.30 33.72 23.60
N LEU A 167 3.00 32.46 23.91
CA LEU A 167 1.84 31.73 23.37
C LEU A 167 1.44 30.68 24.40
N GLU A 168 0.14 30.65 24.72
CA GLU A 168 -0.46 29.73 25.68
C GLU A 168 -0.24 28.26 25.26
N ALA A 169 0.53 27.54 26.07
CA ALA A 169 0.36 26.11 26.32
C ALA A 169 1.24 25.74 27.53
N GLY A 170 0.62 25.62 28.70
CA GLY A 170 1.32 25.24 29.92
C GLY A 170 1.83 23.79 29.86
N PHE A 171 3.12 23.61 29.56
CA PHE A 171 3.82 22.36 29.81
C PHE A 171 4.88 22.58 30.89
N GLN A 172 4.49 22.33 32.16
CA GLN A 172 5.39 22.19 33.30
C GLN A 172 5.70 20.71 33.47
N SER A 173 6.87 20.28 33.01
CA SER A 173 7.49 19.05 33.47
C SER A 173 8.04 19.34 34.89
N ILE A 174 7.74 18.53 35.92
CA ILE A 174 8.34 18.58 37.29
C ILE A 174 8.85 17.19 37.71
N VAL A 175 10.10 17.02 38.22
CA VAL A 175 10.74 15.85 38.89
C VAL A 175 10.25 15.66 40.32
N SER A 176 10.06 14.41 40.76
CA SER A 176 9.94 13.89 42.13
C SER A 176 9.51 12.40 42.19
N ASN A 177 10.48 11.59 42.59
CA ASN A 177 10.43 10.67 43.73
C ASN A 177 9.72 9.31 43.66
N VAL A 178 10.59 8.32 43.88
CA VAL A 178 10.40 6.89 44.20
C VAL A 178 9.50 6.66 45.41
N PRO A 179 8.62 5.64 45.40
CA PRO A 179 7.98 5.11 46.60
C PRO A 179 8.92 4.13 47.34
N THR A 180 9.27 4.47 48.57
CA THR A 180 9.90 3.58 49.54
C THR A 180 8.84 2.64 50.12
N SER A 181 8.77 1.41 49.62
CA SER A 181 8.55 0.17 50.40
C SER A 181 8.21 -1.01 49.48
N LEU A 182 9.24 -1.74 49.05
CA LEU A 182 9.06 -3.10 48.56
C LEU A 182 8.91 -4.02 49.78
N GLN A 183 7.71 -4.54 50.03
CA GLN A 183 7.59 -5.81 50.74
C GLN A 183 8.06 -6.90 49.77
N VAL A 184 9.28 -7.38 50.00
CA VAL A 184 9.88 -8.51 49.30
C VAL A 184 9.20 -9.79 49.81
N ALA A 185 8.34 -10.39 48.98
CA ALA A 185 7.98 -11.79 49.17
C ALA A 185 9.17 -12.65 48.73
N SER A 186 9.73 -13.44 49.65
CA SER A 186 10.80 -14.40 49.34
C SER A 186 10.22 -15.56 48.53
N VAL A 187 10.68 -15.72 47.30
CA VAL A 187 10.38 -16.91 46.48
C VAL A 187 11.36 -18.00 46.89
N ASN A 188 10.83 -19.09 47.44
CA ASN A 188 11.61 -20.25 47.85
C ASN A 188 11.82 -21.18 46.64
N ILE A 189 13.02 -21.23 46.08
CA ILE A 189 13.36 -22.08 44.93
C ILE A 189 13.94 -23.41 45.43
N TYR A 190 13.09 -24.29 45.95
CA TYR A 190 13.42 -25.71 46.10
C TYR A 190 12.14 -26.56 46.03
N ALA A 191 11.88 -27.15 44.86
CA ALA A 191 11.40 -28.53 44.72
C ALA A 191 11.20 -28.87 43.23
N LEU A 192 12.15 -29.62 42.66
CA LEU A 192 11.89 -30.56 41.59
C LEU A 192 11.00 -31.69 42.14
N ASN A 193 9.87 -31.98 41.49
CA ASN A 193 9.62 -33.29 40.89
C ASN A 193 8.19 -33.42 40.31
N SER A 194 8.17 -33.74 39.01
CA SER A 194 7.26 -34.65 38.30
C SER A 194 5.76 -34.63 38.65
N GLN A 195 4.92 -34.27 37.67
CA GLN A 195 4.03 -35.24 37.00
C GLN A 195 3.81 -34.84 35.55
N ASN A 196 3.97 -35.82 34.66
CA ASN A 196 3.83 -35.75 33.21
C ASN A 196 2.36 -35.55 32.84
N GLU A 197 2.03 -34.50 32.09
CA GLU A 197 0.84 -34.47 31.25
C GLU A 197 1.25 -34.84 29.81
N PRO A 198 0.65 -35.85 29.17
CA PRO A 198 1.08 -36.29 27.85
C PRO A 198 0.66 -35.28 26.78
N ILE A 199 1.62 -34.99 25.89
CA ILE A 199 1.44 -34.27 24.63
C ILE A 199 0.33 -34.96 23.83
N GLN A 200 -0.78 -34.25 23.55
CA GLN A 200 -1.74 -34.73 22.57
C GLN A 200 -1.09 -34.71 21.19
N GLN A 201 -0.68 -35.89 20.72
CA GLN A 201 -0.32 -36.13 19.33
C GLN A 201 -1.61 -36.17 18.49
N PHE A 202 -1.79 -35.21 17.60
CA PHE A 202 -2.76 -35.34 16.51
C PHE A 202 -2.27 -36.42 15.54
N SER A 203 -2.98 -37.54 15.47
CA SER A 203 -2.77 -38.58 14.47
C SER A 203 -4.09 -38.95 13.79
N GLY A 204 -4.06 -39.00 12.45
CA GLY A 204 -5.09 -39.56 11.58
C GLY A 204 -5.97 -38.52 10.87
N ASN A 205 -6.32 -38.63 9.59
CA ASN A 205 -5.99 -39.61 8.56
C ASN A 205 -6.47 -39.00 7.23
N LEU A 206 -5.61 -38.94 6.20
CA LEU A 206 -5.99 -38.46 4.87
C LEU A 206 -6.96 -39.46 4.21
N LYS A 207 -8.27 -39.14 4.19
CA LYS A 207 -9.22 -39.74 3.26
C LYS A 207 -9.99 -38.64 2.54
N GLY A 208 -9.64 -38.45 1.27
CA GLY A 208 -10.31 -37.52 0.37
C GLY A 208 -11.79 -37.84 0.21
N ARG A 209 -12.60 -36.77 0.16
CA ARG A 209 -13.96 -36.83 -0.35
C ARG A 209 -13.97 -36.08 -1.68
N TYR A 210 -14.14 -36.84 -2.76
CA TYR A 210 -14.47 -36.32 -4.08
C TYR A 210 -15.86 -35.66 -3.99
N PHE A 211 -15.97 -34.42 -4.45
CA PHE A 211 -17.27 -33.81 -4.74
C PHE A 211 -17.79 -34.41 -6.04
N GLN A 212 -18.95 -35.05 -5.97
CA GLN A 212 -19.67 -35.60 -7.09
C GLN A 212 -20.53 -34.47 -7.69
N LEU A 213 -20.35 -34.21 -8.98
CA LEU A 213 -21.18 -33.29 -9.76
C LEU A 213 -22.59 -33.87 -9.87
N ALA A 214 -23.60 -33.06 -9.59
CA ALA A 214 -25.00 -33.38 -9.88
C ALA A 214 -25.31 -32.96 -11.33
N GLU A 215 -25.98 -33.87 -12.05
CA GLU A 215 -26.53 -33.70 -13.39
C GLU A 215 -27.64 -32.65 -13.46
#